data_AF-A0A914ZRM7-F1
#
_entry.id   AF-A0A914ZRM7-F1
#
_cell.length_a   1.000
_cell.length_b   1.000
_cell.length_c   1.000
_cell.angle_alpha   90.00
_cell.angle_beta   90.00
_cell.angle_gamma   90.00
#
_symmetry.space_group_name_H-M   'P 1'
#
loop_
_entity.id
_entity.type
_entity.pdbx_description
1 polymer ?
#
loop_
_entity_poly.entity_id
_entity_poly.type
_entity_poly.pdbx_seq_one_letter_code
_entity_poly.pdbx_strand_id
1 'polypeptide(L)'
;SHVDRLVAFNGPMSSLCRQILVRPLCRHQFLAFASRAFSSGNEVDLVVIGSGPGGYVAAIKAAQLGMKTICVEKDPTFGGTCLNVGCIPSKSLLNNSHYYHMAKTGDLNNRGVEVKPTLNLEKMMAAKAGAVKALTGGIALLFKANKVQPINGVGTIVGPNEVSVKKTDGSTENL
;
A
#
# COMPACT_ATOMS: atom_id res chain seq x y z
N SER A 1 -5.11 1.52 -31.43
CA SER A 1 -3.84 0.99 -31.96
C SER A 1 -3.24 0.06 -30.92
N HIS A 2 -3.27 -1.25 -31.22
CA HIS A 2 -2.63 -2.40 -30.52
C HIS A 2 -3.00 -2.62 -29.04
N VAL A 3 -3.93 -3.49 -28.65
CA VAL A 3 -4.17 -4.94 -28.91
C VAL A 3 -3.06 -5.86 -28.38
N ASP A 4 -3.49 -6.66 -27.41
CA ASP A 4 -2.96 -7.91 -26.87
C ASP A 4 -2.08 -8.74 -27.82
N ARG A 5 -1.03 -9.36 -27.26
CA ARG A 5 -0.58 -10.70 -27.67
C ARG A 5 0.27 -11.36 -26.58
N LEU A 6 -0.41 -12.24 -25.86
CA LEU A 6 0.15 -13.50 -25.36
C LEU A 6 0.97 -14.18 -26.46
N VAL A 7 2.19 -14.61 -26.14
CA VAL A 7 2.83 -15.73 -26.82
C VAL A 7 3.53 -16.60 -25.78
N ALA A 8 2.89 -17.73 -25.49
CA ALA A 8 3.54 -18.92 -24.96
C ALA A 8 4.41 -19.55 -26.06
N PHE A 9 5.58 -20.08 -25.70
CA PHE A 9 6.27 -21.08 -26.53
C PHE A 9 6.70 -22.26 -25.66
N ASN A 10 6.01 -23.37 -25.89
CA ASN A 10 6.45 -24.72 -25.58
C ASN A 10 7.51 -25.15 -26.60
N GLY A 11 8.45 -26.01 -26.18
CA GLY A 11 9.18 -26.91 -27.07
C GLY A 11 10.70 -27.00 -26.83
N PRO A 12 11.22 -28.17 -26.43
CA PRO A 12 12.65 -28.47 -26.45
C PRO A 12 13.02 -29.12 -27.79
N MET A 13 14.10 -28.68 -28.43
CA MET A 13 14.75 -29.52 -29.44
C MET A 13 16.23 -29.20 -29.61
N SER A 14 16.95 -30.29 -29.77
CA SER A 14 18.37 -30.57 -29.68
C SER A 14 19.23 -30.11 -30.86
N SER A 15 20.55 -30.10 -30.61
CA SER A 15 21.59 -30.62 -31.50
C SER A 15 22.22 -29.67 -32.55
N LEU A 16 23.48 -29.31 -32.25
CA LEU A 16 24.66 -29.27 -33.14
C LEU A 16 24.64 -28.31 -34.34
N CYS A 17 25.55 -27.32 -34.37
CA CYS A 17 26.67 -27.32 -35.34
C CYS A 17 27.66 -26.13 -35.14
N ARG A 18 28.94 -26.49 -34.96
CA ARG A 18 30.18 -25.82 -35.39
C ARG A 18 30.57 -24.43 -34.86
N GLN A 19 31.52 -24.52 -33.94
CA GLN A 19 32.70 -23.68 -33.75
C GLN A 19 33.14 -22.84 -34.98
N ILE A 20 33.21 -21.52 -34.79
CA ILE A 20 34.30 -20.69 -35.31
C ILE A 20 34.88 -19.92 -34.13
N LEU A 21 36.18 -20.17 -33.93
CA LEU A 21 36.99 -19.78 -32.81
C LEU A 21 37.71 -18.48 -33.19
N VAL A 22 37.27 -17.35 -32.62
CA VAL A 22 38.05 -16.11 -32.60
C VAL A 22 38.28 -15.76 -31.14
N ARG A 23 39.56 -15.82 -30.77
CA ARG A 23 40.10 -15.75 -29.41
C ARG A 23 40.20 -14.29 -28.92
N PRO A 24 40.52 -14.07 -27.64
CA PRO A 24 39.80 -13.20 -26.71
C PRO A 24 40.43 -11.81 -26.61
N LEU A 25 39.65 -10.77 -26.29
CA LEU A 25 40.04 -9.61 -25.48
C LEU A 25 38.89 -8.60 -25.48
N CYS A 26 37.89 -8.77 -24.61
CA CYS A 26 37.27 -7.61 -23.96
C CYS A 26 36.48 -8.07 -22.73
N ARG A 27 37.25 -8.20 -21.66
CA ARG A 27 36.80 -8.38 -20.29
C ARG A 27 36.24 -7.04 -19.82
N HIS A 28 35.01 -6.67 -20.17
CA HIS A 28 34.30 -5.54 -19.55
C HIS A 28 32.80 -5.88 -19.39
N GLN A 29 32.51 -6.45 -18.22
CA GLN A 29 31.41 -6.00 -17.37
C GLN A 29 29.99 -6.15 -17.91
N PHE A 30 29.62 -7.39 -18.27
CA PHE A 30 28.29 -7.90 -17.92
C PHE A 30 28.23 -8.02 -16.38
N LEU A 31 28.08 -6.88 -15.70
CA LEU A 31 27.81 -6.84 -14.27
C LEU A 31 26.40 -7.36 -14.06
N ALA A 32 26.33 -8.62 -13.63
CA ALA A 32 25.31 -9.21 -12.80
C ALA A 32 23.93 -8.54 -12.91
N PHE A 33 23.07 -9.11 -13.76
CA PHE A 33 21.67 -9.25 -13.38
C PHE A 33 21.69 -10.19 -12.16
N ALA A 34 22.01 -9.64 -10.99
CA ALA A 34 22.02 -10.36 -9.74
C ALA A 34 20.58 -10.86 -9.59
N SER A 35 20.39 -12.15 -9.82
CA SER A 35 19.28 -12.91 -9.31
C SER A 35 19.17 -12.52 -7.84
N ARG A 36 18.25 -11.61 -7.50
CA ARG A 36 17.89 -11.35 -6.11
C ARG A 36 17.41 -12.69 -5.60
N ALA A 37 18.24 -13.34 -4.80
CA ALA A 37 17.80 -14.45 -3.99
C ALA A 37 16.80 -13.87 -3.00
N PHE A 38 15.52 -13.99 -3.33
CA PHE A 38 14.45 -13.79 -2.37
C PHE A 38 14.67 -14.78 -1.23
N SER A 39 14.49 -14.34 0.01
CA SER A 39 14.65 -15.19 1.18
C SER A 39 13.79 -16.45 1.05
N SER A 40 14.41 -17.61 1.18
CA SER A 40 13.73 -18.91 1.17
C SER A 40 13.31 -19.38 2.58
N GLY A 41 13.53 -18.56 3.62
CA GLY A 41 13.37 -18.94 5.02
C GLY A 41 12.41 -18.07 5.84
N ASN A 42 12.65 -18.01 7.16
CA ASN A 42 11.91 -17.14 8.09
C ASN A 42 12.23 -15.65 7.89
N GLU A 43 13.34 -15.34 7.23
CA GLU A 43 13.78 -13.96 6.97
C GLU A 43 12.81 -13.24 6.02
N VAL A 44 12.77 -11.92 6.15
CA VAL A 44 11.81 -11.03 5.49
C VAL A 44 12.59 -10.17 4.49
N ASP A 45 12.08 -10.02 3.27
CA ASP A 45 12.80 -9.26 2.24
C ASP A 45 12.65 -7.74 2.44
N LEU A 46 11.51 -7.29 2.97
CA LEU A 46 11.24 -5.89 3.23
C LEU A 46 10.35 -5.71 4.47
N VAL A 47 10.83 -4.88 5.40
CA VAL A 47 10.04 -4.38 6.53
C VAL A 47 9.68 -2.92 6.29
N VAL A 48 8.39 -2.62 6.28
CA VAL A 48 7.86 -1.26 6.16
C VAL A 48 7.40 -0.80 7.53
N ILE A 49 8.01 0.25 8.07
CA ILE A 49 7.61 0.86 9.33
C ILE A 49 6.66 2.03 9.04
N GLY A 50 5.40 1.86 9.41
CA GLY A 50 4.31 2.81 9.20
C GLY A 50 3.39 2.41 8.03
N SER A 51 2.09 2.53 8.25
CA SER A 51 1.02 2.22 7.29
C SER A 51 0.35 3.48 6.73
N GLY A 52 1.07 4.60 6.67
CA GLY A 52 0.60 5.80 5.95
C GLY A 52 0.46 5.56 4.43
N PRO A 53 -0.02 6.55 3.66
CA PRO A 53 -0.16 6.43 2.21
C PRO A 53 1.12 6.03 1.48
N GLY A 54 2.31 6.41 1.97
CA GLY A 54 3.57 5.90 1.43
C GLY A 54 3.83 4.44 1.82
N GLY A 55 3.58 4.09 3.07
CA GLY A 55 3.93 2.79 3.65
C GLY A 55 3.09 1.64 3.12
N TYR A 56 1.76 1.71 3.22
CA TYR A 56 0.91 0.61 2.77
C TYR A 56 1.01 0.39 1.25
N VAL A 57 1.20 1.45 0.47
CA VAL A 57 1.40 1.34 -0.98
C VAL A 57 2.73 0.68 -1.31
N ALA A 58 3.81 1.07 -0.61
CA ALA A 58 5.12 0.44 -0.77
C ALA A 58 5.09 -1.05 -0.39
N ALA A 59 4.45 -1.39 0.73
CA ALA A 59 4.30 -2.78 1.17
C ALA A 59 3.53 -3.63 0.14
N ILE A 60 2.39 -3.13 -0.34
CA ILE A 60 1.60 -3.80 -1.38
C ILE A 60 2.41 -3.96 -2.67
N LYS A 61 3.13 -2.92 -3.09
CA LYS A 61 3.89 -2.97 -4.34
C LYS A 61 5.05 -3.97 -4.24
N ALA A 62 5.74 -4.01 -3.11
CA ALA A 62 6.80 -4.97 -2.86
C ALA A 62 6.26 -6.41 -2.84
N ALA A 63 5.10 -6.64 -2.23
CA ALA A 63 4.46 -7.95 -2.25
C ALA A 63 4.05 -8.39 -3.67
N GLN A 64 3.57 -7.46 -4.51
CA GLN A 64 3.29 -7.72 -5.93
C GLN A 64 4.55 -8.05 -6.74
N LEU A 65 5.72 -7.56 -6.33
CA LEU A 65 7.01 -7.90 -6.92
C LEU A 65 7.55 -9.26 -6.43
N GLY A 66 6.81 -9.96 -5.56
CA GLY A 66 7.18 -11.26 -5.02
C GLY A 66 7.99 -11.22 -3.72
N MET A 67 8.16 -10.03 -3.10
CA MET A 67 8.89 -9.88 -1.83
C MET A 67 8.00 -10.34 -0.67
N LYS A 68 8.59 -11.07 0.27
CA LYS A 68 7.96 -11.35 1.57
C LYS A 68 8.04 -10.09 2.41
N THR A 69 6.92 -9.37 2.50
CA THR A 69 6.88 -8.05 3.15
C THR A 69 6.09 -8.04 4.44
N ILE A 70 6.65 -7.37 5.45
CA ILE A 70 5.98 -7.07 6.72
C ILE A 70 5.71 -5.58 6.79
N CYS A 71 4.50 -5.20 7.24
CA CYS A 71 4.15 -3.82 7.54
C CYS A 71 3.91 -3.68 9.04
N VAL A 72 4.69 -2.83 9.71
CA VAL A 72 4.59 -2.56 11.14
C VAL A 72 3.83 -1.25 11.35
N GLU A 73 2.78 -1.26 12.16
CA GLU A 73 2.01 -0.05 12.50
C GLU A 73 1.75 0.01 14.01
N LYS A 74 1.93 1.17 14.62
CA LYS A 74 1.70 1.35 16.07
C LYS A 74 0.23 1.56 16.39
N ASP A 75 -0.51 2.18 15.47
CA ASP A 75 -1.91 2.51 15.65
C ASP A 75 -2.81 1.25 15.48
N PRO A 76 -4.01 1.23 16.08
CA PRO A 76 -4.93 0.09 15.94
C PRO A 76 -5.51 -0.06 14.52
N THR A 77 -5.51 1.02 13.73
CA THR A 77 -6.06 1.06 12.38
C THR A 77 -4.99 1.43 11.35
N PHE A 78 -4.99 0.73 10.23
CA PHE A 78 -4.09 1.02 9.11
C PHE A 78 -4.48 2.30 8.37
N GLY A 79 -3.53 2.95 7.70
CA GLY A 79 -3.75 4.15 6.88
C GLY A 79 -3.07 5.41 7.42
N GLY A 80 -2.49 5.33 8.61
CA GLY A 80 -1.73 6.40 9.26
C GLY A 80 -2.50 7.72 9.37
N THR A 81 -1.77 8.83 9.36
CA THR A 81 -2.34 10.17 9.57
C THR A 81 -3.41 10.53 8.55
N CYS A 82 -3.16 10.25 7.26
CA CYS A 82 -4.03 10.68 6.16
C CYS A 82 -5.47 10.16 6.31
N LEU A 83 -5.62 8.87 6.63
CA LEU A 83 -6.93 8.23 6.75
C LEU A 83 -7.57 8.48 8.11
N ASN A 84 -6.79 8.36 9.20
CA ASN A 84 -7.36 8.40 10.55
C ASN A 84 -7.68 9.83 11.01
N VAL A 85 -6.76 10.79 10.82
CA VAL A 85 -6.84 12.12 11.44
C VAL A 85 -6.49 13.28 10.49
N GLY A 86 -6.39 13.01 9.20
CA GLY A 86 -5.87 13.97 8.21
C GLY A 86 -6.85 14.23 7.09
N CYS A 87 -6.43 13.93 5.86
CA CYS A 87 -7.11 14.32 4.63
C CYS A 87 -8.55 13.80 4.56
N ILE A 88 -8.79 12.53 4.91
CA ILE A 88 -10.12 11.91 4.80
C ILE A 88 -11.15 12.58 5.70
N PRO A 89 -10.94 12.70 7.04
CA PRO A 89 -11.93 13.35 7.89
C PRO A 89 -12.12 14.82 7.54
N SER A 90 -11.06 15.55 7.18
CA SER A 90 -11.17 16.95 6.77
C SER A 90 -11.96 17.12 5.47
N LYS A 91 -11.71 16.29 4.45
CA LYS A 91 -12.41 16.38 3.17
C LYS A 91 -13.87 15.93 3.26
N SER A 92 -14.18 14.93 4.10
CA SER A 92 -15.56 14.54 4.38
C SER A 92 -16.35 15.70 5.01
N LEU A 93 -15.77 16.38 6.01
CA LEU A 93 -16.41 17.53 6.66
C LEU A 93 -16.55 18.73 5.70
N LEU A 94 -15.51 19.05 4.92
CA LEU A 94 -15.58 20.13 3.93
C LEU A 94 -16.66 19.89 2.87
N ASN A 95 -16.81 18.66 2.40
CA ASN A 95 -17.86 18.29 1.45
C ASN A 95 -19.26 18.45 2.06
N ASN A 96 -19.45 17.95 3.29
CA ASN A 96 -20.73 18.03 3.99
C ASN A 96 -21.12 19.49 4.33
N SER A 97 -20.16 20.31 4.76
CA SER A 97 -20.39 21.73 5.05
C SER A 97 -20.67 22.53 3.77
N HIS A 98 -20.01 22.19 2.66
CA HIS A 98 -20.27 22.81 1.36
C HIS A 98 -21.71 22.54 0.88
N TYR A 99 -22.21 21.31 1.01
CA TYR A 99 -23.62 21.01 0.68
C TYR A 99 -24.60 21.77 1.57
N TYR A 100 -24.32 21.87 2.87
CA TYR A 100 -25.15 22.67 3.77
C TYR A 100 -25.13 24.16 3.40
N HIS A 101 -23.96 24.69 3.02
CA HIS A 101 -23.83 26.07 2.55
C HIS A 101 -24.63 26.30 1.27
N MET A 102 -24.46 25.46 0.24
CA MET A 102 -25.25 25.52 -1.01
C MET A 102 -26.77 25.52 -0.76
N ALA A 103 -27.23 24.69 0.17
CA ALA A 103 -28.64 24.64 0.55
C ALA A 103 -29.12 25.88 1.30
N LYS A 104 -28.23 26.57 2.03
CA LYS A 104 -28.57 27.74 2.83
C LYS A 104 -28.50 29.05 2.05
N THR A 105 -27.50 29.20 1.17
CA THR A 105 -27.22 30.45 0.43
C THR A 105 -28.17 30.66 -0.76
N GLY A 106 -28.99 29.66 -1.10
CA GLY A 106 -29.97 29.77 -2.18
C GLY A 106 -29.45 29.31 -3.55
N ASP A 107 -28.21 28.79 -3.63
CA ASP A 107 -27.67 28.20 -4.86
C ASP A 107 -28.54 27.04 -5.36
N LEU A 108 -29.11 26.26 -4.43
CA LEU A 108 -30.08 25.21 -4.76
C LEU A 108 -31.43 25.80 -5.25
N ASN A 109 -31.88 26.92 -4.70
CA ASN A 109 -33.11 27.58 -5.12
C ASN A 109 -32.99 28.13 -6.55
N ASN A 110 -31.83 28.69 -6.91
CA ASN A 110 -31.53 29.12 -8.29
C ASN A 110 -31.53 27.96 -9.29
N ARG A 111 -31.48 26.71 -8.80
CA ARG A 111 -31.56 25.48 -9.60
C ARG A 111 -32.93 24.80 -9.47
N GLY A 112 -33.94 25.51 -8.95
CA GLY A 112 -35.30 24.99 -8.78
C GLY A 112 -35.49 24.01 -7.62
N VAL A 113 -34.52 23.88 -6.71
CA VAL A 113 -34.61 23.01 -5.54
C VAL A 113 -34.85 23.86 -4.30
N GLU A 114 -36.12 23.99 -3.91
CA GLU A 114 -36.52 24.72 -2.72
C GLU A 114 -36.37 23.84 -1.45
N VAL A 115 -35.38 24.15 -0.62
CA VAL A 115 -35.13 23.43 0.64
C VAL A 115 -34.77 24.39 1.77
N LYS A 116 -35.25 24.09 2.99
CA LYS A 116 -34.83 24.77 4.23
C LYS A 116 -33.93 23.84 5.05
N PRO A 117 -32.60 23.96 4.96
CA PRO A 117 -31.70 23.01 5.59
C PRO A 117 -31.62 23.22 7.12
N THR A 118 -31.64 22.12 7.87
CA THR A 118 -31.32 22.07 9.30
C THR A 118 -30.01 21.32 9.51
N LEU A 119 -29.14 21.82 10.39
CA LEU A 119 -27.85 21.19 10.66
C LEU A 119 -27.97 20.16 11.78
N ASN A 120 -27.73 18.89 11.46
CA ASN A 120 -27.52 17.85 12.47
C ASN A 120 -26.03 17.47 12.50
N LEU A 121 -25.31 17.96 13.51
CA LEU A 121 -23.87 17.75 13.63
C LEU A 121 -23.50 16.30 13.95
N GLU A 122 -24.32 15.61 14.75
CA GLU A 122 -24.06 14.21 15.13
C GLU A 122 -24.06 13.30 13.91
N LYS A 123 -25.05 13.43 13.03
CA LYS A 123 -25.10 12.67 11.77
C LYS A 123 -23.94 13.01 10.85
N MET A 124 -23.51 14.28 10.81
CA MET A 124 -22.37 14.70 10.00
C MET A 124 -21.06 14.08 10.51
N MET A 125 -20.87 14.02 11.83
CA MET A 125 -19.72 13.37 12.44
C MET A 125 -19.76 11.85 12.28
N ALA A 126 -20.93 11.23 12.37
CA ALA A 126 -21.11 9.80 12.11
C ALA A 126 -20.78 9.44 10.65
N ALA A 127 -21.18 10.27 9.68
CA ALA A 127 -20.81 10.09 8.27
C ALA A 127 -19.29 10.15 8.06
N LYS A 128 -18.61 11.09 8.73
CA LYS A 128 -17.14 11.17 8.74
C LYS A 128 -16.50 9.88 9.27
N ALA A 129 -16.98 9.40 10.43
CA ALA A 129 -16.46 8.18 11.05
C ALA A 129 -16.71 6.93 10.17
N GLY A 130 -17.88 6.86 9.51
CA GLY A 130 -18.20 5.81 8.55
C GLY A 130 -17.23 5.77 7.36
N ALA A 131 -16.92 6.93 6.78
CA ALA A 131 -15.97 7.04 5.68
C ALA A 131 -14.55 6.57 6.08
N VAL A 132 -14.08 6.99 7.27
CA VAL A 132 -12.77 6.54 7.79
C VAL A 132 -12.77 5.03 8.00
N LYS A 133 -13.80 4.46 8.64
CA LYS A 133 -13.90 3.02 8.91
C LYS A 133 -13.92 2.17 7.63
N ALA A 134 -14.63 2.63 6.59
CA ALA A 134 -14.68 1.93 5.31
C ALA A 134 -13.29 1.86 4.65
N LEU A 135 -12.55 2.98 4.66
CA LEU A 135 -11.23 3.05 4.02
C LEU A 135 -10.16 2.28 4.80
N THR A 136 -10.14 2.38 6.12
CA THR A 136 -9.19 1.61 6.96
C THR A 136 -9.44 0.11 6.86
N GLY A 137 -10.72 -0.31 6.82
CA GLY A 137 -11.12 -1.70 6.55
C GLY A 137 -10.69 -2.17 5.15
N GLY A 138 -10.80 -1.30 4.14
CA GLY A 138 -10.32 -1.57 2.78
C GLY A 138 -8.83 -1.88 2.72
N ILE A 139 -7.98 -1.17 3.47
CA ILE A 139 -6.54 -1.46 3.52
C ILE A 139 -6.26 -2.84 4.13
N ALA A 140 -6.96 -3.23 5.20
CA ALA A 140 -6.80 -4.55 5.78
C ALA A 140 -7.15 -5.68 4.79
N LEU A 141 -8.16 -5.46 3.94
CA LEU A 141 -8.49 -6.38 2.86
C LEU A 141 -7.39 -6.43 1.78
N LEU A 142 -6.81 -5.29 1.42
CA LEU A 142 -5.72 -5.21 0.46
C LEU A 142 -4.45 -5.92 0.96
N PHE A 143 -4.13 -5.82 2.25
CA PHE A 143 -3.00 -6.56 2.83
C PHE A 143 -3.21 -8.06 2.76
N LYS A 144 -4.41 -8.56 3.07
CA LYS A 144 -4.75 -9.98 2.91
C LYS A 144 -4.66 -10.43 1.45
N ALA A 145 -5.17 -9.64 0.52
CA ALA A 145 -5.14 -9.96 -0.91
C ALA A 145 -3.71 -10.05 -1.47
N ASN A 146 -2.81 -9.18 -1.01
CA ASN A 146 -1.41 -9.15 -1.45
C ASN A 146 -0.46 -9.96 -0.55
N LYS A 147 -0.96 -10.70 0.45
CA LYS A 147 -0.14 -11.50 1.39
C LYS A 147 0.90 -10.69 2.17
N VAL A 148 0.63 -9.41 2.42
CA VAL A 148 1.43 -8.56 3.32
C VAL A 148 1.10 -8.96 4.76
N GLN A 149 2.11 -9.19 5.60
CA GLN A 149 1.87 -9.49 7.01
C GLN A 149 1.83 -8.19 7.82
N PRO A 150 0.68 -7.83 8.42
CA PRO A 150 0.59 -6.69 9.31
C PRO A 150 1.03 -7.07 10.73
N ILE A 151 1.85 -6.23 11.36
CA ILE A 151 2.20 -6.35 12.78
C ILE A 151 1.82 -5.04 13.48
N ASN A 152 1.04 -5.16 14.56
CA ASN A 152 0.71 -4.03 15.41
C ASN A 152 1.77 -3.86 16.50
N GLY A 153 2.50 -2.76 16.45
CA GLY A 153 3.57 -2.45 17.38
C GLY A 153 4.43 -1.27 16.95
N VAL A 154 5.34 -0.88 17.84
CA VAL A 154 6.33 0.17 17.56
C VAL A 154 7.59 -0.49 17.03
N GLY A 155 7.90 -0.27 15.76
CA GLY A 155 9.15 -0.71 15.12
C GLY A 155 10.32 0.23 15.44
N THR A 156 11.43 -0.33 15.92
CA THR A 156 12.70 0.35 16.16
C THR A 156 13.79 -0.35 15.36
N ILE A 157 14.58 0.41 14.60
CA ILE A 157 15.72 -0.13 13.85
C ILE A 157 16.88 -0.29 14.83
N VAL A 158 17.33 -1.52 15.07
CA VAL A 158 18.41 -1.83 16.03
C VAL A 158 19.76 -1.98 15.31
N GLY A 159 19.74 -2.39 14.04
CA GLY A 159 20.92 -2.54 13.20
C GLY A 159 20.61 -2.39 11.72
N PRO A 160 21.61 -2.53 10.84
CA PRO A 160 21.44 -2.33 9.39
C PRO A 160 20.45 -3.32 8.74
N ASN A 161 20.28 -4.52 9.31
CA ASN A 161 19.37 -5.55 8.82
C ASN A 161 18.50 -6.14 9.96
N GLU A 162 18.26 -5.40 11.04
CA GLU A 162 17.47 -5.89 12.18
C GLU A 162 16.49 -4.82 12.66
N VAL A 163 15.21 -5.21 12.76
CA VAL A 163 14.12 -4.35 13.26
C VAL A 163 13.46 -5.02 14.44
N SER A 164 13.42 -4.33 15.58
CA SER A 164 12.73 -4.79 16.78
C SER A 164 11.35 -4.16 16.86
N VAL A 165 10.31 -4.98 16.99
CA VAL A 165 8.91 -4.56 17.10
C VAL A 165 8.40 -4.83 18.50
N LYS A 166 8.07 -3.76 19.22
CA LYS A 166 7.37 -3.84 20.51
C LYS A 166 5.87 -3.89 20.27
N LYS A 167 5.25 -5.04 20.49
CA LYS A 167 3.80 -5.21 20.40
C LYS A 167 3.12 -4.48 21.55
N THR A 168 1.83 -4.19 21.38
CA THR A 168 0.99 -3.60 22.44
C THR A 168 0.92 -4.46 23.71
N ASP A 169 1.18 -5.76 23.60
CA ASP A 169 1.18 -6.71 24.73
C ASP A 169 2.49 -6.67 25.54
N GLY A 170 3.44 -5.80 25.18
CA GLY A 170 4.76 -5.68 25.82
C GLY A 170 5.79 -6.71 25.34
N SER A 171 5.39 -7.67 24.50
CA SER A 171 6.32 -8.59 23.85
C SER A 171 7.13 -7.89 22.76
N THR A 172 8.41 -8.24 22.67
CA THR A 172 9.34 -7.72 21.66
C THR A 172 9.65 -8.83 20.67
N GLU A 173 9.45 -8.57 19.38
CA GLU A 173 9.76 -9.49 18.28
C GLU A 173 10.82 -8.84 17.38
N ASN A 174 11.92 -9.54 17.13
CA ASN A 174 12.96 -9.07 16.22
C ASN A 174 12.75 -9.69 14.84
N LEU A 175 12.84 -8.84 13.81
CA LEU A 175 12.63 -9.14 12.40
C LEU A 175 13.90 -8.90 11.59
#